data_AF-A0A929D2P3-F1
#
_entry.id   AF-A0A929D2P3-F1
#
_cell.length_a   1.000
_cell.length_b   1.000
_cell.length_c   1.000
_cell.angle_alpha   90.00
_cell.angle_beta   90.00
_cell.angle_gamma   90.00
#
_symmetry.space_group_name_H-M   'P 1'
#
loop_
_entity.id
_entity.type
_entity.pdbx_description
1 polymer ?
#
loop_
_entity_poly.entity_id
_entity_poly.type
_entity_poly.pdbx_seq_one_letter_code
_entity_poly.pdbx_strand_id
1 'polypeptide(L)'
;MGMNQISSSTKSIAMCGKGGVGKTALTVLLTKVLVGSNGKLLVVDADPVVGLPQALGVSVAKTMGDVSEEIIRAARTGGKKEKIEVVNMLDYMILEALVELDGFALLAMGKREGAGCFCPVNDLLRDAIESLSGSFDIIIIDGEAGVEQVNRRVIRKVDKPLIVTDATIRGIQTASLINEV
;
A
#
# COMPACT_ATOMS: atom_id res chain seq x y z
N MET A 1 -38.61 2.44 4.72
CA MET A 1 -38.10 2.41 3.34
C MET A 1 -36.59 2.26 3.41
N GLY A 2 -36.10 1.02 3.37
CA GLY A 2 -34.68 0.74 3.29
C GLY A 2 -34.24 0.85 1.83
N MET A 3 -33.36 1.80 1.54
CA MET A 3 -32.68 1.87 0.25
C MET A 3 -31.52 0.88 0.30
N ASN A 4 -31.65 -0.19 -0.46
CA ASN A 4 -30.57 -1.10 -0.82
C ASN A 4 -29.67 -0.48 -1.92
N GLN A 5 -28.46 -1.03 -1.99
CA GLN A 5 -27.43 -0.96 -3.06
C GLN A 5 -26.37 0.14 -2.85
N ILE A 6 -25.07 -0.16 -2.87
CA ILE A 6 -24.33 -1.01 -3.82
C ILE A 6 -23.23 -1.83 -3.08
N SER A 7 -23.17 -3.15 -3.26
CA SER A 7 -21.96 -3.93 -2.93
C SER A 7 -21.02 -3.92 -4.13
N SER A 8 -20.03 -3.04 -4.12
CA SER A 8 -18.83 -3.15 -4.95
C SER A 8 -17.73 -3.68 -4.04
N SER A 9 -17.63 -5.00 -3.87
CA SER A 9 -16.60 -5.58 -3.00
C SER A 9 -15.25 -5.52 -3.74
N THR A 10 -14.54 -4.40 -3.61
CA THR A 10 -13.15 -4.26 -4.04
C THR A 10 -12.35 -5.45 -3.57
N LYS A 11 -11.66 -6.13 -4.49
CA LYS A 11 -10.87 -7.32 -4.18
C LYS A 11 -9.44 -6.93 -3.88
N SER A 12 -8.97 -7.24 -2.69
CA SER A 12 -7.63 -6.91 -2.23
C SER A 12 -6.76 -8.17 -2.08
N ILE A 13 -5.57 -8.12 -2.70
CA ILE A 13 -4.58 -9.19 -2.69
C ILE A 13 -3.31 -8.67 -2.03
N ALA A 14 -2.87 -9.29 -0.94
CA ALA A 14 -1.59 -8.97 -0.32
C ALA A 14 -0.54 -10.01 -0.68
N MET A 15 0.63 -9.55 -1.12
CA MET A 15 1.76 -10.41 -1.45
C MET A 15 2.56 -10.70 -0.18
N CYS A 16 2.58 -11.96 0.24
CA CYS A 16 3.16 -12.38 1.50
C CYS A 16 4.26 -13.43 1.28
N GLY A 17 5.26 -13.49 2.15
CA GLY A 17 6.36 -14.46 2.03
C GLY A 17 7.72 -13.91 2.45
N LYS A 18 8.71 -14.80 2.54
CA LYS A 18 10.09 -14.47 2.96
C LYS A 18 10.74 -13.43 2.02
N GLY A 19 11.78 -12.76 2.51
CA GLY A 19 12.60 -11.85 1.71
C GLY A 19 13.22 -12.59 0.54
N GLY A 20 13.24 -11.95 -0.64
CA GLY A 20 13.92 -12.49 -1.82
C GLY A 20 13.20 -13.61 -2.57
N VAL A 21 11.98 -14.01 -2.17
CA VAL A 21 11.22 -15.09 -2.87
C VAL A 21 10.55 -14.64 -4.18
N GLY A 22 10.70 -13.37 -4.57
CA GLY A 22 10.16 -12.84 -5.82
C GLY A 22 8.75 -12.24 -5.74
N LYS A 23 8.29 -11.80 -4.56
CA LYS A 23 6.97 -11.14 -4.38
C LYS A 23 6.75 -9.98 -5.34
N THR A 24 7.65 -9.00 -5.33
CA THR A 24 7.62 -7.83 -6.22
C THR A 24 7.63 -8.22 -7.70
N ALA A 25 8.41 -9.23 -8.08
CA ALA A 25 8.42 -9.72 -9.46
C ALA A 25 7.05 -10.31 -9.85
N LEU A 26 6.42 -11.07 -8.95
CA LEU A 26 5.09 -11.61 -9.17
C LEU A 26 4.02 -10.50 -9.19
N THR A 27 4.15 -9.48 -8.35
CA THR A 27 3.31 -8.26 -8.38
C THR A 27 3.36 -7.62 -9.75
N VAL A 28 4.55 -7.36 -10.29
CA VAL A 28 4.74 -6.76 -11.62
C VAL A 28 4.06 -7.59 -12.71
N LEU A 29 4.25 -8.92 -12.69
CA LEU A 29 3.62 -9.81 -13.65
C LEU A 29 2.09 -9.80 -13.54
N LEU A 30 1.56 -9.84 -12.32
CA LEU A 30 0.13 -9.79 -12.07
C LEU A 30 -0.48 -8.46 -12.53
N THR A 31 0.17 -7.34 -12.22
CA THR A 31 -0.22 -6.01 -12.72
C THR A 31 -0.30 -6.02 -14.24
N LYS A 32 0.73 -6.48 -14.95
CA LYS A 32 0.75 -6.52 -16.42
C LYS A 32 -0.35 -7.40 -17.03
N VAL A 33 -0.72 -8.50 -16.38
CA VAL A 33 -1.80 -9.38 -16.83
C VAL A 33 -3.18 -8.75 -16.59
N LEU A 34 -3.34 -8.01 -15.50
CA LEU A 34 -4.61 -7.36 -15.16
C LEU A 34 -4.82 -6.03 -15.88
N VAL A 35 -3.75 -5.36 -16.32
CA VAL A 35 -3.84 -4.21 -17.21
C VAL A 35 -4.48 -4.66 -18.53
N GLY A 36 -5.65 -4.10 -18.85
CA GLY A 36 -6.46 -4.49 -20.02
C GLY A 36 -7.58 -5.49 -19.71
N SER A 37 -7.68 -5.99 -18.47
CA SER A 37 -8.90 -6.65 -17.97
C SER A 37 -9.97 -5.62 -17.60
N ASN A 38 -11.24 -6.03 -17.50
CA ASN A 38 -12.29 -5.14 -17.00
C ASN A 38 -12.09 -4.88 -15.51
N GLY A 39 -11.74 -3.64 -15.16
CA GLY A 39 -11.74 -3.13 -13.79
C GLY A 39 -10.64 -2.10 -13.53
N LYS A 40 -10.87 -1.24 -12.54
CA LYS A 40 -9.89 -0.28 -12.03
C LYS A 40 -8.92 -0.98 -11.07
N LEU A 41 -7.65 -0.98 -11.41
CA LEU A 41 -6.58 -1.61 -10.62
C LEU A 41 -5.80 -0.55 -9.82
N LEU A 42 -5.64 -0.79 -8.52
CA LEU A 42 -4.68 -0.09 -7.66
C LEU A 42 -3.53 -1.02 -7.30
N VAL A 43 -2.31 -0.54 -7.46
CA VAL A 43 -1.09 -1.23 -7.06
C VAL A 43 -0.43 -0.44 -5.95
N VAL A 44 -0.16 -1.09 -4.82
CA VAL A 44 0.40 -0.45 -3.63
C VAL A 44 1.78 -1.03 -3.37
N ASP A 45 2.79 -0.17 -3.31
CA ASP A 45 4.12 -0.48 -2.81
C ASP A 45 4.18 -0.12 -1.32
N ALA A 46 4.07 -1.11 -0.44
CA ALA A 46 4.10 -0.99 1.02
C ALA A 46 5.52 -1.21 1.59
N ASP A 47 6.56 -0.94 0.80
CA ASP A 47 7.96 -0.99 1.21
C ASP A 47 8.53 0.44 1.35
N PRO A 48 9.28 0.74 2.43
CA PRO A 48 10.04 1.99 2.52
C PRO A 48 11.06 2.17 1.38
N VAL A 49 11.63 1.07 0.88
CA VAL A 49 12.53 1.06 -0.27
C VAL A 49 11.68 0.91 -1.53
N VAL A 50 11.48 2.03 -2.24
CA VAL A 50 10.58 2.15 -3.40
C VAL A 50 11.06 1.31 -4.60
N GLY A 51 10.84 -0.01 -4.56
CA GLY A 51 11.33 -0.95 -5.56
C GLY A 51 10.30 -1.32 -6.62
N LEU A 52 9.03 -1.43 -6.24
CA LEU A 52 7.96 -1.82 -7.15
C LEU A 52 7.71 -0.80 -8.27
N PRO A 53 7.67 0.53 -8.01
CA PRO A 53 7.46 1.51 -9.07
C PRO A 53 8.58 1.48 -10.12
N GLN A 54 9.84 1.28 -9.69
CA GLN A 54 10.98 1.13 -10.59
C GLN A 54 10.83 -0.10 -11.48
N ALA A 55 10.39 -1.23 -10.92
CA ALA A 55 10.16 -2.47 -11.66
C ALA A 55 8.98 -2.36 -12.67
N LEU A 56 8.01 -1.47 -12.40
CA LEU A 56 6.91 -1.13 -13.30
C LEU A 56 7.29 -0.04 -14.32
N GLY A 57 8.44 0.62 -14.18
CA GLY A 57 8.85 1.74 -15.05
C GLY A 57 8.10 3.04 -14.76
N VAL A 58 7.63 3.23 -13.53
CA VAL A 58 6.82 4.37 -13.10
C VAL A 58 7.69 5.35 -12.30
N SER A 59 7.60 6.64 -12.63
CA SER A 59 8.20 7.71 -11.82
C SER A 59 7.21 8.16 -10.75
N VAL A 60 7.67 8.19 -9.51
CA VAL A 60 6.87 8.63 -8.34
C VAL A 60 7.43 9.95 -7.86
N ALA A 61 6.62 11.00 -7.91
CA ALA A 61 7.00 12.34 -7.46
C ALA A 61 6.77 12.57 -5.96
N LYS A 62 5.76 11.89 -5.39
CA LYS A 62 5.34 12.03 -3.99
C LYS A 62 4.93 10.66 -3.44
N THR A 63 5.33 10.35 -2.22
CA THR A 63 5.08 9.09 -1.51
C THR A 63 4.30 9.33 -0.23
N MET A 64 3.77 8.26 0.37
CA MET A 64 3.14 8.36 1.70
C MET A 64 4.13 8.77 2.80
N GLY A 65 5.42 8.51 2.62
CA GLY A 65 6.50 8.99 3.46
C GLY A 65 6.57 10.52 3.48
N ASP A 66 6.46 11.15 2.31
CA ASP A 66 6.44 12.61 2.15
C ASP A 66 5.21 13.22 2.81
N VAL A 67 4.03 12.63 2.57
CA VAL A 67 2.77 13.04 3.21
C VAL A 67 2.89 12.93 4.75
N SER A 68 3.45 11.83 5.25
CA SER A 68 3.68 11.65 6.68
C SER A 68 4.64 12.68 7.27
N GLU A 69 5.64 13.13 6.50
CA GLU A 69 6.59 14.14 6.92
C GLU A 69 5.96 15.53 7.02
N GLU A 70 5.14 15.92 6.04
CA GLU A 70 4.39 17.17 6.06
C GLU A 70 3.46 17.27 7.28
N ILE A 71 2.72 16.20 7.60
CA ILE A 71 1.86 16.11 8.79
C ILE A 71 2.67 16.32 10.08
N ILE A 72 3.82 15.67 10.17
CA ILE A 72 4.65 15.72 11.38
C ILE A 72 5.35 17.07 11.51
N ARG A 73 5.75 17.70 10.40
CA ARG A 73 6.26 19.06 10.39
C ARG A 73 5.22 20.03 10.95
N ALA A 74 3.99 20.02 10.43
CA ALA A 74 2.91 20.86 10.92
C ALA A 74 2.56 20.57 12.40
N ALA A 75 2.62 19.31 12.83
CA ALA A 75 2.37 18.94 14.23
C ALA A 75 3.45 19.48 15.20
N ARG A 76 4.73 19.49 14.78
CA ARG A 76 5.88 19.88 15.62
C ARG A 76 6.14 21.39 15.61
N THR A 77 6.21 21.99 14.42
CA THR A 77 6.62 23.38 14.25
C THR A 77 5.45 24.30 13.94
N GLY A 78 4.31 23.75 13.55
CA GLY A 78 3.18 24.53 13.08
C GLY A 78 2.31 25.10 14.20
N GLY A 79 1.73 26.27 13.92
CA GLY A 79 0.71 26.89 14.76
C GLY A 79 -0.62 26.13 14.72
N LYS A 80 -1.60 26.54 15.55
CA LYS A 80 -2.93 25.90 15.59
C LYS A 80 -3.64 25.93 14.22
N LYS A 81 -3.44 26.98 13.42
CA LYS A 81 -4.01 27.10 12.07
C LYS A 81 -3.43 26.07 11.11
N GLU A 82 -2.11 25.97 11.01
CA GLU A 82 -1.43 25.00 10.12
C GLU A 82 -1.78 23.55 10.46
N LYS A 83 -1.92 23.21 11.74
CA LYS A 83 -2.36 21.86 12.15
C LYS A 83 -3.75 21.51 11.62
N ILE A 84 -4.69 22.46 11.67
CA ILE A 84 -6.05 22.27 11.15
C ILE A 84 -6.02 22.18 9.62
N GLU A 85 -5.22 23.04 8.99
CA GLU A 85 -5.08 23.08 7.53
C GLU A 85 -4.54 21.77 6.95
N VAL A 86 -3.47 21.21 7.52
CA VAL A 86 -2.91 19.93 7.06
C VAL A 86 -3.89 18.77 7.25
N VAL A 87 -4.64 18.75 8.35
CA VAL A 87 -5.69 17.73 8.55
C VAL A 87 -6.77 17.84 7.47
N ASN A 88 -7.19 19.06 7.13
CA ASN A 88 -8.20 19.28 6.08
C ASN A 88 -7.69 18.98 4.66
N MET A 89 -6.38 19.01 4.44
CA MET A 89 -5.76 18.72 3.13
C MET A 89 -5.33 17.26 2.97
N LEU A 90 -5.51 16.40 3.99
CA LEU A 90 -4.98 15.04 3.99
C LEU A 90 -5.44 14.21 2.77
N ASP A 91 -6.72 14.26 2.43
CA ASP A 91 -7.27 13.54 1.28
C ASP A 91 -6.65 14.03 -0.04
N TYR A 92 -6.44 15.34 -0.16
CA TYR A 92 -5.79 15.93 -1.33
C TYR A 92 -4.32 15.50 -1.43
N MET A 93 -3.60 15.45 -0.30
CA MET A 93 -2.22 14.99 -0.26
C MET A 93 -2.08 13.50 -0.61
N ILE A 94 -3.06 12.67 -0.24
CA ILE A 94 -3.14 11.27 -0.65
C ILE A 94 -3.34 11.17 -2.17
N LEU A 95 -4.24 11.98 -2.73
CA LEU A 95 -4.48 12.03 -4.17
C LEU A 95 -3.26 12.53 -4.94
N GLU A 96 -2.48 13.48 -4.41
CA GLU A 96 -1.22 13.91 -5.01
C GLU A 96 -0.13 12.81 -5.01
N ALA A 97 -0.18 11.89 -4.03
CA ALA A 97 0.73 10.74 -3.97
C ALA A 97 0.27 9.57 -4.86
N LEU A 98 -0.96 9.61 -5.37
CA LEU A 98 -1.51 8.59 -6.27
C LEU A 98 -1.07 8.88 -7.71
N VAL A 99 -0.31 7.95 -8.30
CA VAL A 99 0.12 8.05 -9.69
C VAL A 99 -0.89 7.31 -10.58
N GLU A 100 -1.70 8.05 -11.33
CA GLU A 100 -2.63 7.47 -12.31
C GLU A 100 -1.90 7.17 -13.63
N LEU A 101 -2.07 5.95 -14.14
CA LEU A 101 -1.44 5.46 -15.38
C LEU A 101 -2.50 4.82 -16.28
N ASP A 102 -2.13 4.54 -17.52
CA ASP A 102 -2.97 3.79 -18.45
C ASP A 102 -3.18 2.35 -17.94
N GLY A 103 -4.36 2.11 -17.35
CA GLY A 103 -4.83 0.80 -16.91
C GLY A 103 -4.65 0.47 -15.42
N PHE A 104 -3.92 1.27 -14.66
CA PHE A 104 -3.81 1.11 -13.20
C PHE A 104 -3.39 2.42 -12.51
N ALA A 105 -3.63 2.52 -11.21
CA ALA A 105 -3.05 3.54 -10.36
C ALA A 105 -1.99 2.93 -9.44
N LEU A 106 -1.01 3.72 -9.02
CA LEU A 106 0.06 3.30 -8.14
C LEU A 106 0.19 4.22 -6.93
N LEU A 107 0.25 3.63 -5.74
CA LEU A 107 0.53 4.32 -4.49
C LEU A 107 1.81 3.75 -3.88
N ALA A 108 2.78 4.60 -3.57
CA ALA A 108 4.05 4.18 -2.97
C ALA A 108 4.20 4.66 -1.53
N MET A 109 4.61 3.77 -0.64
CA MET A 109 4.87 4.06 0.76
C MET A 109 6.06 5.00 0.89
N GLY A 110 7.23 4.58 0.39
CA GLY A 110 8.45 5.37 0.47
C GLY A 110 8.99 5.55 1.89
N LYS A 111 10.25 6.01 1.96
CA LYS A 111 10.94 6.29 3.22
C LYS A 111 10.74 7.75 3.60
N ARG A 112 10.60 8.00 4.90
CA ARG A 112 10.64 9.36 5.45
C ARG A 112 12.06 9.90 5.48
N GLU A 113 12.25 11.20 5.29
CA GLU A 113 13.50 11.85 5.65
C GLU A 113 13.54 12.10 7.18
N GLY A 114 14.64 11.71 7.83
CA GLY A 114 14.89 11.97 9.26
C GLY A 114 14.80 10.77 10.22
N ALA A 115 15.29 10.98 11.45
CA ALA A 115 15.29 9.98 12.52
C ALA A 115 13.93 9.92 13.24
N GLY A 116 13.24 8.78 13.15
CA GLY A 116 11.95 8.58 13.80
C GLY A 116 11.30 7.24 13.45
N CYS A 117 10.35 6.81 14.27
CA CYS A 117 9.66 5.53 14.16
C CYS A 117 8.76 5.46 12.91
N PHE A 118 8.75 4.31 12.22
CA PHE A 118 7.98 4.07 10.98
C PHE A 118 6.45 3.99 11.19
N CYS A 119 5.97 3.87 12.43
CA CYS A 119 4.55 3.66 12.75
C CYS A 119 3.57 4.64 12.08
N PRO A 120 3.85 5.96 11.96
CA PRO A 120 2.90 6.90 11.35
C PRO A 120 2.65 6.65 9.86
N VAL A 121 3.64 6.18 9.09
CA VAL A 121 3.48 5.96 7.64
C VAL A 121 2.58 4.77 7.37
N ASN A 122 2.67 3.73 8.18
CA ASN A 122 1.89 2.51 7.98
C ASN A 122 0.42 2.72 8.27
N ASP A 123 0.11 3.43 9.36
CA ASP A 123 -1.27 3.80 9.68
C ASP A 123 -1.82 4.74 8.59
N LEU A 124 -1.03 5.72 8.13
CA LEU A 124 -1.40 6.60 7.03
C LEU A 124 -1.62 5.86 5.71
N LEU A 125 -0.74 4.93 5.33
CA LEU A 125 -0.87 4.11 4.13
C LEU A 125 -2.14 3.26 4.19
N ARG A 126 -2.42 2.65 5.35
CA ARG A 126 -3.67 1.89 5.56
C ARG A 126 -4.89 2.78 5.34
N ASP A 127 -4.90 3.95 5.97
CA ASP A 127 -6.05 4.86 5.90
C ASP A 127 -6.23 5.40 4.46
N ALA A 128 -5.13 5.62 3.73
CA ALA A 128 -5.15 5.95 2.30
C ALA A 128 -5.73 4.82 1.43
N ILE A 129 -5.30 3.57 1.63
CA ILE A 129 -5.85 2.41 0.92
C ILE A 129 -7.35 2.28 1.21
N GLU A 130 -7.78 2.48 2.45
CA GLU A 130 -9.19 2.45 2.83
C GLU A 130 -10.00 3.54 2.11
N SER A 131 -9.52 4.78 2.15
CA SER A 131 -10.16 5.92 1.48
C SER A 131 -10.29 5.70 -0.03
N LEU A 132 -9.25 5.12 -0.65
CA LEU A 132 -9.22 4.86 -2.09
C LEU A 132 -10.01 3.60 -2.49
N SER A 133 -10.22 2.64 -1.59
CA SER A 133 -10.72 1.31 -1.92
C SER A 133 -12.00 1.31 -2.77
N GLY A 134 -12.98 2.15 -2.42
CA GLY A 134 -14.26 2.24 -3.14
C GLY A 134 -14.16 2.73 -4.59
N SER A 135 -12.99 3.24 -5.01
CA SER A 135 -12.73 3.71 -6.38
C SER A 135 -12.09 2.64 -7.27
N PHE A 136 -11.70 1.49 -6.71
CA PHE A 136 -10.99 0.43 -7.42
C PHE A 136 -11.72 -0.92 -7.30
N ASP A 137 -11.65 -1.72 -8.36
CA ASP A 137 -12.21 -3.07 -8.39
C ASP A 137 -11.23 -4.09 -7.80
N ILE A 138 -9.92 -3.84 -7.99
CA ILE A 138 -8.82 -4.70 -7.52
C ILE A 138 -7.72 -3.85 -6.90
N ILE A 139 -7.20 -4.29 -5.75
CA ILE A 139 -6.02 -3.73 -5.09
C ILE A 139 -4.98 -4.83 -4.93
N ILE A 140 -3.75 -4.60 -5.40
CA ILE A 140 -2.60 -5.46 -5.12
C ILE A 140 -1.66 -4.72 -4.19
N ILE A 141 -1.29 -5.34 -3.07
CA ILE A 141 -0.39 -4.78 -2.07
C ILE A 141 0.89 -5.62 -2.07
N ASP A 142 1.98 -5.04 -2.54
CA ASP A 142 3.33 -5.58 -2.40
C ASP A 142 3.96 -4.98 -1.16
N GLY A 143 4.52 -5.79 -0.26
CA GLY A 143 5.16 -5.27 0.94
C GLY A 143 6.37 -6.09 1.33
N GLU A 144 7.20 -5.51 2.20
CA GLU A 144 8.41 -6.16 2.67
C GLU A 144 8.08 -7.46 3.40
N ALA A 145 8.99 -8.42 3.26
CA ALA A 145 8.85 -9.76 3.78
C ALA A 145 8.70 -9.82 5.29
N GLY A 146 7.56 -10.34 5.75
CA GLY A 146 7.46 -10.89 7.09
C GLY A 146 6.10 -10.66 7.71
N VAL A 147 5.84 -11.51 8.70
CA VAL A 147 4.70 -11.45 9.62
C VAL A 147 4.79 -10.24 10.58
N GLU A 148 5.69 -9.29 10.32
CA GLU A 148 5.97 -8.17 11.22
C GLU A 148 4.80 -7.17 11.28
N GLN A 149 4.68 -6.54 12.45
CA GLN A 149 3.53 -5.74 12.91
C GLN A 149 3.03 -4.69 11.89
N VAL A 150 3.94 -4.17 11.07
CA VAL A 150 3.72 -3.16 10.03
C VAL A 150 2.74 -3.65 8.96
N ASN A 151 3.01 -4.83 8.41
CA ASN A 151 2.22 -5.40 7.31
C ASN A 151 0.92 -6.01 7.84
N ARG A 152 0.90 -6.50 9.09
CA ARG A 152 -0.26 -7.16 9.70
C ARG A 152 -1.50 -6.27 9.84
N ARG A 153 -1.35 -4.95 10.04
CA ARG A 153 -2.49 -4.02 10.15
C ARG A 153 -3.13 -3.70 8.79
N VAL A 154 -2.33 -3.66 7.73
CA VAL A 154 -2.80 -3.48 6.35
C VAL A 154 -3.40 -4.79 5.84
N ILE A 155 -2.71 -5.91 6.09
CA ILE A 155 -3.12 -7.26 5.66
C ILE A 155 -4.42 -7.74 6.34
N ARG A 156 -4.72 -7.35 7.59
CA ARG A 156 -5.95 -7.77 8.29
C ARG A 156 -7.26 -7.38 7.60
N LYS A 157 -7.23 -6.40 6.70
CA LYS A 157 -8.40 -5.99 5.91
C LYS A 157 -8.34 -6.48 4.47
N VAL A 158 -7.32 -7.26 4.08
CA VAL A 158 -7.26 -7.80 2.72
C VAL A 158 -8.08 -9.07 2.56
N ASP A 159 -8.65 -9.28 1.38
CA ASP A 159 -9.50 -10.42 1.09
C ASP A 159 -8.70 -11.71 0.91
N LYS A 160 -7.53 -11.62 0.27
CA LYS A 160 -6.74 -12.80 -0.13
C LYS A 160 -5.24 -12.57 0.02
N PRO A 161 -4.57 -13.17 1.01
CA PRO A 161 -3.11 -13.23 1.01
C PRO A 161 -2.63 -14.22 -0.07
N LEU A 162 -1.68 -13.81 -0.90
CA LEU A 162 -0.97 -14.67 -1.84
C LEU A 162 0.43 -14.95 -1.28
N ILE A 163 0.62 -16.16 -0.77
CA ILE A 163 1.87 -16.58 -0.12
C ILE A 163 2.85 -17.11 -1.17
N VAL A 164 3.96 -16.40 -1.35
CA VAL A 164 5.07 -16.76 -2.23
C VAL A 164 6.20 -17.35 -1.39
N THR A 165 6.73 -18.50 -1.82
CA THR A 165 7.80 -19.19 -1.09
C THR A 165 8.77 -19.86 -2.04
N ASP A 166 10.00 -20.06 -1.56
CA ASP A 166 11.02 -20.86 -2.23
C ASP A 166 11.09 -22.26 -1.60
N ALA A 167 11.80 -23.20 -2.24
CA ALA A 167 11.96 -24.56 -1.76
C ALA A 167 12.94 -24.67 -0.55
N THR A 168 13.10 -23.60 0.23
CA THR A 168 13.96 -23.59 1.42
C THR A 168 13.14 -23.87 2.67
N ILE A 169 13.74 -24.52 3.66
CA ILE A 169 13.11 -24.76 4.98
C ILE A 169 12.61 -23.45 5.58
N ARG A 170 13.43 -22.39 5.52
CA ARG A 170 13.04 -21.06 6.00
C ARG A 170 11.83 -20.50 5.25
N GLY A 171 11.79 -20.65 3.92
CA GLY A 171 10.64 -20.23 3.11
C GLY A 171 9.35 -20.93 3.53
N ILE A 172 9.40 -22.26 3.66
CA ILE A 172 8.25 -23.07 4.08
C ILE A 172 7.80 -22.69 5.50
N GLN A 173 8.72 -22.49 6.44
CA GLN A 173 8.40 -22.05 7.80
C GLN A 173 7.73 -20.67 7.82
N THR A 174 8.27 -19.70 7.06
CA THR A 174 7.64 -18.38 6.93
C THR A 174 6.25 -18.48 6.30
N ALA A 175 6.05 -19.31 5.28
CA ALA A 175 4.75 -19.53 4.66
C ALA A 175 3.74 -20.13 5.65
N SER A 176 4.15 -21.12 6.46
CA SER A 176 3.29 -21.71 7.51
C SER A 176 2.86 -20.66 8.53
N LEU A 177 3.80 -19.85 9.01
CA LEU A 177 3.52 -18.79 9.99
C LEU A 177 2.54 -17.74 9.45
N ILE A 178 2.63 -17.40 8.16
CA ILE A 178 1.71 -16.44 7.52
C ILE A 178 0.31 -17.05 7.37
N ASN A 179 0.21 -18.34 7.04
CA ASN A 179 -1.07 -19.03 6.86
C ASN A 179 -1.85 -19.21 8.16
N GLU A 180 -1.20 -19.10 9.32
CA GLU A 180 -1.83 -19.17 10.65
C GLU A 180 -2.39 -17.81 11.14
N VAL A 181 -2.18 -16.72 10.39
CA VAL A 181 -2.55 -15.33 10.76
C VAL A 181 -3.81 -14.88 10.04
#